data_AF-A0A1X2EQN8-F1
#
_entry.id   AF-A0A1X2EQN8-F1
#
_cell.length_a   1.000
_cell.length_b   1.000
_cell.length_c   1.000
_cell.angle_alpha   90.00
_cell.angle_beta   90.00
_cell.angle_gamma   90.00
#
_symmetry.space_group_name_H-M   'P 1'
#
loop_
_entity.id
_entity.type
_entity.pdbx_description
1 polymer ?
#
loop_
_entity_poly.entity_id
_entity_poly.type
_entity_poly.pdbx_seq_one_letter_code
_entity_poly.pdbx_strand_id
1 'polypeptide(L)'
;MKWIFAALGAALVAVAGLLPWFHARTLDGTAVMSVWGHWTRHGDIDARLFPVPIGLIICAPAVWMLVAALRDRYGQAFLGAVVSAVLSMLTIALRQRVAASAAGGDAVFVSLGWAPTVVLVLALAAAIVGWYLFARTELRDPPRE
;
A
#
# COMPACT_ATOMS: atom_id res chain seq x y z
N MET A 1 7.80 -16.39 -14.95
CA MET A 1 6.80 -16.15 -13.88
C MET A 1 7.43 -15.60 -12.60
N LYS A 2 8.48 -16.24 -12.02
CA LYS A 2 9.22 -15.72 -10.85
C LYS A 2 9.60 -14.23 -10.97
N TRP A 3 10.22 -13.85 -12.08
CA TRP A 3 10.64 -12.46 -12.33
C TRP A 3 9.48 -11.49 -12.44
N ILE A 4 8.32 -11.93 -12.95
CA ILE A 4 7.11 -11.10 -13.00
C ILE A 4 6.63 -10.82 -11.57
N PHE A 5 6.63 -11.84 -10.70
CA PHE A 5 6.20 -11.69 -9.32
C PHE A 5 7.18 -10.83 -8.50
N ALA A 6 8.50 -11.00 -8.71
CA ALA A 6 9.51 -10.14 -8.12
C ALA A 6 9.39 -8.68 -8.62
N ALA A 7 9.14 -8.47 -9.92
CA ALA A 7 8.91 -7.13 -10.47
C ALA A 7 7.67 -6.46 -9.86
N LEU A 8 6.58 -7.22 -9.66
CA LEU A 8 5.39 -6.73 -8.96
C LEU A 8 5.71 -6.34 -7.51
N GLY A 9 6.52 -7.14 -6.79
CA GLY A 9 6.97 -6.79 -5.44
C GLY A 9 7.84 -5.54 -5.39
N ALA A 10 8.81 -5.41 -6.29
CA ALA A 10 9.65 -4.22 -6.38
C ALA A 10 8.83 -2.98 -6.73
N ALA A 11 7.89 -3.09 -7.68
CA ALA A 11 6.97 -2.01 -8.04
C ALA A 11 6.09 -1.61 -6.84
N LEU A 12 5.57 -2.57 -6.08
CA LEU A 12 4.74 -2.32 -4.92
C LEU A 12 5.53 -1.58 -3.82
N VAL A 13 6.76 -2.00 -3.54
CA VAL A 13 7.67 -1.30 -2.60
C VAL A 13 7.97 0.12 -3.09
N ALA A 14 8.27 0.30 -4.38
CA ALA A 14 8.56 1.61 -4.94
C ALA A 14 7.35 2.55 -4.85
N VAL A 15 6.16 2.08 -5.23
CA VAL A 15 4.92 2.86 -5.14
C VAL A 15 4.61 3.21 -3.68
N ALA A 16 4.65 2.21 -2.79
CA ALA A 16 4.37 2.42 -1.37
C ALA A 16 5.38 3.37 -0.70
N GLY A 17 6.63 3.35 -1.16
CA GLY A 17 7.76 4.12 -0.64
C GLY A 17 7.98 5.50 -1.24
N LEU A 18 7.37 5.82 -2.39
CA LEU A 18 7.63 7.08 -3.12
C LEU A 18 6.39 7.92 -3.39
N LEU A 19 5.21 7.30 -3.56
CA LEU A 19 4.00 8.05 -3.95
C LEU A 19 3.26 8.62 -2.73
N PRO A 20 2.56 9.75 -2.92
CA PRO A 20 1.78 10.36 -1.85
C PRO A 20 0.55 9.53 -1.50
N TRP A 21 0.28 9.43 -0.20
CA TRP A 21 -0.79 8.59 0.35
C TRP A 21 -2.10 9.36 0.57
N PHE A 22 -1.99 10.59 1.06
CA PHE A 22 -3.13 11.48 1.25
C PHE A 22 -2.80 12.91 0.80
N HIS A 23 -3.83 13.62 0.37
CA HIS A 23 -3.82 15.05 0.14
C HIS A 23 -4.87 15.70 1.03
N ALA A 24 -4.53 16.84 1.62
CA ALA A 24 -5.45 17.72 2.32
C ALA A 24 -5.54 19.04 1.56
N ARG A 25 -6.74 19.61 1.43
CA ARG A 25 -6.95 20.92 0.80
C ARG A 25 -7.94 21.75 1.62
N THR A 26 -7.64 23.04 1.74
CA THR A 26 -8.51 24.10 2.26
C THR A 26 -8.76 25.13 1.16
N LEU A 27 -9.51 26.20 1.46
CA LEU A 27 -9.68 27.33 0.55
C LEU A 27 -8.33 28.00 0.23
N ASP A 28 -7.47 28.14 1.24
CA ASP A 28 -6.23 28.92 1.16
C ASP A 28 -4.93 28.09 1.18
N GLY A 29 -5.02 26.75 1.21
CA GLY A 29 -3.84 25.90 1.37
C GLY A 29 -3.99 24.44 0.92
N THR A 30 -2.84 23.80 0.68
CA THR A 30 -2.75 22.37 0.36
C THR A 30 -1.67 21.68 1.19
N ALA A 31 -1.90 20.41 1.56
CA ALA A 31 -0.87 19.59 2.18
C ALA A 31 -0.84 18.19 1.57
N VAL A 32 0.35 17.61 1.51
CA VAL A 32 0.59 16.28 0.96
C VAL A 32 1.27 15.42 2.01
N MET A 33 0.70 14.25 2.28
CA MET A 33 1.29 13.28 3.19
C MET A 33 2.29 12.41 2.45
N SER A 34 3.55 12.47 2.90
CA SER A 34 4.61 11.56 2.51
C SER A 34 4.37 10.15 3.08
N VAL A 35 5.13 9.21 2.54
CA VAL A 35 5.20 7.79 2.94
C VAL A 35 5.42 7.59 4.44
N TRP A 36 6.20 8.48 5.05
CA TRP A 36 6.59 8.44 6.47
C TRP A 36 5.50 9.01 7.39
N GLY A 37 4.37 9.48 6.85
CA GLY A 37 3.33 10.15 7.60
C GLY A 37 3.59 11.64 7.82
N HIS A 38 4.71 12.19 7.34
CA HIS A 38 4.96 13.64 7.40
C HIS A 38 4.10 14.38 6.39
N TRP A 39 3.48 15.48 6.82
CA TRP A 39 2.69 16.36 5.99
C TRP A 39 3.53 17.56 5.54
N THR A 40 3.73 17.70 4.23
CA THR A 40 4.31 18.91 3.64
C THR A 40 3.17 19.87 3.33
N ARG A 41 3.18 21.07 3.94
CA ARG A 41 2.13 22.09 3.81
C ARG A 41 2.57 23.20 2.85
N HIS A 42 1.65 23.73 2.06
CA HIS A 42 1.81 24.89 1.20
C HIS A 42 0.59 25.80 1.40
N GLY A 43 0.79 26.98 2.00
CA GLY A 43 -0.29 27.89 2.42
C GLY A 43 -0.79 27.62 3.85
N ASP A 44 -1.80 28.39 4.26
CA ASP A 44 -2.37 28.30 5.61
C ASP A 44 -3.35 27.12 5.70
N ILE A 45 -2.98 26.14 6.52
CA ILE A 45 -3.83 25.01 6.88
C ILE A 45 -3.91 24.97 8.40
N ASP A 46 -5.00 25.52 8.91
CA ASP A 46 -5.29 25.56 10.34
C ASP A 46 -6.01 24.27 10.78
N ALA A 47 -5.34 23.12 10.57
CA ALA A 47 -5.88 21.82 10.93
C ALA A 47 -4.83 20.86 11.51
N ARG A 48 -5.26 20.11 12.53
CA ARG A 48 -4.47 19.02 13.12
C ARG A 48 -4.49 17.81 12.20
N LEU A 49 -3.47 17.70 11.34
CA LEU A 49 -3.26 16.53 10.49
C LEU A 49 -2.48 15.47 11.28
N PHE A 50 -3.07 14.29 11.50
CA PHE A 50 -2.37 13.19 12.15
C PHE A 50 -1.34 12.54 11.21
N PRO A 51 -0.10 12.31 11.66
CA PRO A 51 0.87 11.56 10.90
C PRO A 51 0.55 10.07 11.00
N VAL A 52 0.40 9.39 9.86
CA VAL A 52 0.22 7.93 9.81
C VAL A 52 1.24 7.36 8.82
N PRO A 53 2.22 6.56 9.26
CA PRO A 53 3.29 6.03 8.41
C PRO A 53 2.81 4.83 7.58
N ILE A 54 1.72 4.98 6.84
CA ILE A 54 1.05 3.89 6.12
C ILE A 54 1.97 3.26 5.07
N GLY A 55 2.77 4.07 4.39
CA GLY A 55 3.73 3.58 3.41
C GLY A 55 4.72 2.58 4.02
N LEU A 56 5.22 2.85 5.23
CA LEU A 56 6.11 1.93 5.95
C LEU A 56 5.41 0.63 6.35
N ILE A 57 4.17 0.72 6.83
CA ILE A 57 3.37 -0.45 7.24
C ILE A 57 3.17 -1.40 6.05
N ILE A 58 2.99 -0.85 4.85
CA ILE A 58 2.80 -1.64 3.62
C ILE A 58 4.13 -2.10 3.02
N CYS A 59 5.22 -1.35 3.19
CA CYS A 59 6.55 -1.77 2.74
C CYS A 59 6.99 -3.09 3.40
N ALA A 60 6.65 -3.33 4.66
CA ALA A 60 7.06 -4.57 5.35
C ALA A 60 6.54 -5.86 4.65
N PRO A 61 5.23 -6.06 4.44
CA PRO A 61 4.71 -7.22 3.71
C PRO A 61 5.12 -7.22 2.23
N ALA A 62 5.30 -6.04 1.61
CA ALA A 62 5.78 -5.92 0.23
C ALA A 62 7.21 -6.44 0.04
N VAL A 63 8.13 -6.04 0.93
CA VAL A 63 9.51 -6.52 0.95
C VAL A 63 9.55 -8.00 1.30
N TRP A 64 8.73 -8.45 2.25
CA TRP A 64 8.64 -9.87 2.57
C TRP A 64 8.19 -10.69 1.37
N MET A 65 7.16 -10.24 0.65
CA MET A 65 6.71 -10.86 -0.61
C MET A 65 7.83 -10.93 -1.64
N LEU A 66 8.55 -9.83 -1.86
CA LEU A 66 9.67 -9.78 -2.80
C LEU A 66 10.76 -10.80 -2.44
N VAL A 67 11.20 -10.82 -1.17
CA VAL A 67 12.23 -11.75 -0.68
C VAL A 67 11.76 -13.20 -0.80
N ALA A 68 10.50 -13.48 -0.46
CA ALA A 68 9.92 -14.82 -0.60
C ALA A 68 9.84 -15.27 -2.06
N ALA A 69 9.46 -14.37 -2.98
CA ALA A 69 9.43 -14.65 -4.43
C ALA A 69 10.84 -14.93 -4.98
N LEU A 70 11.85 -14.17 -4.55
CA LEU A 70 13.25 -14.41 -4.95
C LEU A 70 13.79 -15.75 -4.45
N ARG A 71 13.28 -16.23 -3.31
CA ARG A 71 13.61 -17.52 -2.69
C ARG A 71 12.70 -18.68 -3.12
N ASP A 72 11.85 -18.49 -4.12
CA ASP A 72 10.92 -19.50 -4.63
C ASP A 72 9.93 -20.04 -3.57
N ARG A 73 9.62 -19.24 -2.54
CA ARG A 73 8.64 -19.56 -1.48
C ARG A 73 7.29 -18.93 -1.83
N TYR A 74 6.60 -19.50 -2.81
CA TYR A 74 5.45 -18.87 -3.44
C TYR A 74 4.24 -18.75 -2.51
N GLY A 75 4.04 -19.70 -1.58
CA GLY A 75 3.01 -19.58 -0.54
C GLY A 75 3.23 -18.38 0.39
N GLN A 76 4.47 -18.13 0.82
CA GLN A 76 4.82 -16.96 1.65
C GLN A 76 4.67 -15.66 0.88
N ALA A 77 5.11 -15.66 -0.39
CA ALA A 77 4.97 -14.49 -1.24
C ALA A 77 3.50 -14.14 -1.52
N PHE A 78 2.65 -15.14 -1.74
CA PHE A 78 1.20 -14.96 -1.85
C PHE A 78 0.61 -14.31 -0.59
N LEU A 79 0.96 -14.81 0.60
CA LEU A 79 0.50 -14.21 1.85
C LEU A 79 0.93 -12.74 1.99
N GLY A 80 2.18 -12.40 1.64
CA GLY A 80 2.64 -11.01 1.62
C GLY A 80 1.84 -10.11 0.68
N ALA A 81 1.44 -10.62 -0.49
CA ALA A 81 0.57 -9.90 -1.43
C ALA A 81 -0.81 -9.63 -0.83
N VAL A 82 -1.43 -10.64 -0.23
CA VAL A 82 -2.74 -10.53 0.42
C VAL A 82 -2.72 -9.53 1.57
N VAL A 83 -1.71 -9.61 2.45
CA VAL A 83 -1.54 -8.66 3.57
C VAL A 83 -1.39 -7.23 3.04
N SER A 84 -0.60 -7.02 1.97
CA SER A 84 -0.45 -5.71 1.34
C SER A 84 -1.77 -5.17 0.77
N ALA A 85 -2.59 -6.04 0.17
CA ALA A 85 -3.91 -5.68 -0.35
C ALA A 85 -4.88 -5.29 0.79
N VAL A 86 -4.94 -6.09 1.86
CA VAL A 86 -5.79 -5.82 3.04
C VAL A 86 -5.41 -4.50 3.70
N LEU A 87 -4.12 -4.23 3.89
CA LEU A 87 -3.65 -2.96 4.46
C LEU A 87 -3.98 -1.77 3.56
N SER A 88 -3.93 -1.95 2.25
CA SER A 88 -4.33 -0.91 1.29
C SER A 88 -5.84 -0.62 1.37
N MET A 89 -6.67 -1.66 1.49
CA MET A 89 -8.12 -1.49 1.72
C MET A 89 -8.41 -0.80 3.05
N LEU A 90 -7.72 -1.20 4.12
CA LEU A 90 -7.85 -0.57 5.45
C LEU A 90 -7.48 0.92 5.38
N THR A 91 -6.44 1.26 4.63
CA THR A 91 -6.03 2.65 4.40
C THR A 91 -7.11 3.46 3.69
N ILE A 92 -7.73 2.88 2.65
CA ILE A 92 -8.84 3.52 1.92
C ILE A 92 -10.03 3.75 2.87
N ALA A 93 -10.35 2.79 3.73
CA ALA A 93 -11.40 2.92 4.74
C ALA A 93 -11.06 3.97 5.83
N LEU A 94 -9.78 4.11 6.20
CA LEU A 94 -9.29 5.09 7.19
C LEU A 94 -9.42 6.54 6.73
N ARG A 95 -9.68 6.80 5.44
CA ARG A 95 -9.85 8.15 4.88
C ARG A 95 -10.80 9.02 5.70
N GLN A 96 -11.93 8.46 6.15
CA GLN A 96 -12.93 9.21 6.93
C GLN A 96 -12.41 9.65 8.30
N ARG A 97 -11.55 8.84 8.94
CA ARG A 97 -10.97 9.19 10.24
C ARG A 97 -9.88 10.25 10.13
N VAL A 98 -9.10 10.23 9.05
CA VAL A 98 -8.11 11.29 8.77
C VAL A 98 -8.83 12.62 8.51
N ALA A 99 -9.96 12.60 7.78
CA ALA A 99 -10.78 13.78 7.52
C ALA A 99 -11.43 14.38 8.79
N ALA A 100 -11.80 13.56 9.77
CA ALA A 100 -12.49 14.00 10.99
C ALA A 100 -11.60 14.68 12.04
N SER A 101 -10.28 14.75 11.82
CA SER A 101 -9.32 15.27 12.82
C SER A 101 -9.17 16.80 12.87
N ALA A 102 -9.87 17.54 12.02
CA ALA A 102 -9.91 19.00 12.03
C ALA A 102 -10.96 19.53 13.03
N ALA A 103 -10.71 19.36 14.34
CA ALA A 103 -11.52 20.01 15.36
C ALA A 103 -10.98 21.42 15.63
N GLY A 104 -11.63 22.43 15.03
CA GLY A 104 -11.32 23.86 15.19
C GLY A 104 -10.41 24.39 14.08
N GLY A 105 -11.03 24.96 13.03
CA GLY A 105 -10.36 25.50 11.84
C GLY A 105 -11.20 25.30 10.58
N ASP A 106 -10.81 25.97 9.49
CA ASP A 106 -11.45 25.92 8.18
C ASP A 106 -11.71 24.49 7.68
N ALA A 107 -12.76 24.27 6.89
CA ALA A 107 -13.15 22.94 6.42
C ALA A 107 -12.03 22.27 5.59
N VAL A 108 -11.38 21.25 6.14
CA VAL A 108 -10.28 20.54 5.45
C VAL A 108 -10.79 19.31 4.72
N PHE A 109 -10.64 19.30 3.41
CA PHE A 109 -11.00 18.16 2.57
C PHE A 109 -9.81 17.22 2.43
N VAL A 110 -9.92 16.01 3.00
CA VAL A 110 -8.91 14.95 2.84
C VAL A 110 -9.31 14.00 1.71
N SER A 111 -8.41 13.82 0.77
CA SER A 111 -8.54 12.91 -0.38
C SER A 111 -7.39 11.92 -0.42
N LEU A 112 -7.64 10.76 -1.03
CA LEU A 112 -6.62 9.75 -1.26
C LEU A 112 -5.65 10.24 -2.34
N GLY A 113 -4.36 10.03 -2.11
CA GLY A 113 -3.37 10.12 -3.17
C GLY A 113 -3.44 8.92 -4.11
N TRP A 114 -2.51 8.84 -5.05
CA TRP A 114 -2.44 7.73 -5.99
C TRP A 114 -1.94 6.44 -5.36
N ALA A 115 -1.10 6.51 -4.31
CA ALA A 115 -0.44 5.35 -3.73
C ALA A 115 -1.41 4.23 -3.29
N PRO A 116 -2.48 4.48 -2.51
CA PRO A 116 -3.38 3.43 -2.02
C PRO A 116 -4.02 2.61 -3.14
N THR A 117 -4.50 3.30 -4.19
CA THR A 117 -5.15 2.64 -5.34
C THR A 117 -4.15 1.84 -6.15
N VAL A 118 -2.97 2.41 -6.44
CA VAL A 118 -1.94 1.72 -7.23
C VAL A 118 -1.37 0.52 -6.48
N VAL A 119 -1.08 0.67 -5.18
CA VAL A 119 -0.64 -0.45 -4.33
C VAL A 119 -1.69 -1.55 -4.31
N LEU A 120 -2.98 -1.22 -4.16
CA LEU A 120 -4.05 -2.21 -4.16
C LEU A 120 -4.10 -3.01 -5.47
N VAL A 121 -4.05 -2.32 -6.62
CA VAL A 121 -4.03 -2.98 -7.94
C VAL A 121 -2.82 -3.90 -8.09
N LEU A 122 -1.62 -3.42 -7.72
CA LEU A 122 -0.40 -4.22 -7.76
C LEU A 122 -0.46 -5.42 -6.81
N ALA A 123 -0.99 -5.24 -5.60
CA ALA A 123 -1.11 -6.29 -4.59
C ALA A 123 -2.08 -7.38 -5.05
N LEU A 124 -3.21 -7.01 -5.66
CA LEU A 124 -4.17 -7.98 -6.20
C LEU A 124 -3.58 -8.75 -7.39
N ALA A 125 -2.90 -8.06 -8.31
CA ALA A 125 -2.21 -8.72 -9.41
C ALA A 125 -1.13 -9.70 -8.90
N ALA A 126 -0.36 -9.27 -7.90
CA ALA A 126 0.65 -10.07 -7.22
C ALA A 126 0.03 -11.28 -6.52
N ALA A 127 -1.12 -11.13 -5.87
CA ALA A 127 -1.85 -12.23 -5.23
C ALA A 127 -2.33 -13.26 -6.26
N ILE A 128 -2.85 -12.83 -7.41
CA ILE A 128 -3.27 -13.73 -8.50
C ILE A 128 -2.07 -14.53 -9.03
N VAL A 129 -0.96 -13.85 -9.31
CA VAL A 129 0.26 -14.49 -9.81
C VAL A 129 0.86 -15.44 -8.76
N GLY A 130 0.90 -15.02 -7.50
CA GLY A 130 1.41 -15.80 -6.38
C GLY A 130 0.58 -17.05 -6.14
N TRP A 131 -0.74 -16.94 -6.14
CA TRP A 131 -1.65 -18.08 -6.02
C TRP A 131 -1.44 -19.10 -7.14
N TYR A 132 -1.35 -18.63 -8.38
CA TYR A 132 -1.12 -19.51 -9.53
C TYR A 132 0.22 -20.26 -9.42
N LEU A 133 1.28 -19.59 -8.99
CA LEU A 133 2.59 -20.22 -8.79
C LEU A 133 2.54 -21.24 -7.66
N PHE A 134 2.00 -20.86 -6.50
CA PHE A 134 1.82 -21.73 -5.35
C PHE A 134 1.03 -23.00 -5.71
N ALA A 135 -0.09 -22.85 -6.42
CA ALA A 135 -0.91 -23.98 -6.85
C ALA A 135 -0.17 -24.94 -7.79
N ARG A 136 0.71 -24.42 -8.65
CA ARG A 136 1.47 -25.25 -9.61
C ARG A 136 2.69 -25.93 -9.00
N THR A 137 3.34 -25.30 -8.03
CA THR A 137 4.61 -25.78 -7.48
C THR A 137 4.48 -26.53 -6.17
N GLU A 138 3.58 -26.11 -5.29
CA GLU A 138 3.47 -26.64 -3.92
C GLU A 138 2.21 -27.49 -3.69
N LEU A 139 1.13 -27.27 -4.45
CA LEU A 139 -0.13 -28.02 -4.31
C LEU A 139 -0.35 -29.10 -5.39
N ARG A 140 0.58 -29.28 -6.32
CA ARG A 140 0.43 -30.30 -7.36
C ARG A 140 0.62 -31.68 -6.74
N ASP A 141 -0.38 -32.56 -6.90
CA ASP A 141 -0.29 -33.95 -6.48
C ASP A 141 1.03 -34.58 -6.95
N PRO A 142 1.75 -35.33 -6.09
CA PRO A 142 2.88 -36.10 -6.55
C PRO A 142 2.43 -37.08 -7.66
N PRO A 143 3.30 -37.41 -8.63
CA PRO A 143 2.95 -38.35 -9.68
C PRO A 143 2.44 -39.64 -9.03
N ARG A 144 1.25 -40.09 -9.42
CA ARG A 144 0.73 -41.39 -9.02
C ARG A 144 1.56 -42.44 -9.74
N GLU A 145 2.33 -43.21 -8.99
CA GLU A 145 3.03 -44.41 -9.48
C GLU A 145 2.05 -45.46 -10.00
#